data_AF-A0A533Y101-F1
#
_entry.id   AF-A0A533Y101-F1
#
_cell.length_a   1.000
_cell.length_b   1.000
_cell.length_c   1.000
_cell.angle_alpha   90.00
_cell.angle_beta   90.00
_cell.angle_gamma   90.00
#
_symmetry.space_group_name_H-M   'P 1'
#
loop_
_entity.id
_entity.type
_entity.pdbx_description
1 polymer ?
#
loop_
_entity_poly.entity_id
_entity_poly.type
_entity_poly.pdbx_seq_one_letter_code
_entity_poly.pdbx_strand_id
1 'polypeptide(L)'
;YQFAQPLMRQLGFPTLFCNQLEIDQTGRIVNYHLRMQNQKKHSVAALKSLNFHVLAAGDAYNDTAMLGEAHAGFFFCPPDHLPKEFPQFPVTKTYRELQARFAHAGNFR
;
A
#
# COMPACT_ATOMS: atom_id res chain seq x y z
N TYR A 1 -9.72 -11.84 -5.04
CA TYR A 1 -8.29 -11.70 -5.38
C TYR A 1 -7.66 -13.07 -5.49
N GLN A 2 -7.61 -13.60 -6.71
CA GLN A 2 -7.27 -14.99 -6.98
C GLN A 2 -5.85 -15.33 -6.52
N PHE A 3 -4.88 -14.44 -6.81
CA PHE A 3 -3.49 -14.65 -6.45
C PHE A 3 -3.21 -14.41 -4.95
N ALA A 4 -3.76 -13.34 -4.37
CA ALA A 4 -3.41 -12.92 -3.02
C ALA A 4 -4.12 -13.72 -1.90
N GLN A 5 -5.12 -14.54 -2.24
CA GLN A 5 -5.99 -15.20 -1.24
C GLN A 5 -5.23 -16.05 -0.20
N PRO A 6 -4.25 -16.90 -0.58
CA PRO A 6 -3.50 -17.69 0.40
C PRO A 6 -2.71 -16.82 1.39
N LEU A 7 -2.10 -15.74 0.89
CA LEU A 7 -1.36 -14.79 1.72
C LEU A 7 -2.31 -14.03 2.68
N MET A 8 -3.47 -13.57 2.19
CA MET A 8 -4.44 -12.87 3.03
C MET A 8 -4.95 -13.75 4.19
N ARG A 9 -5.05 -15.07 3.98
CA ARG A 9 -5.41 -16.01 5.05
C ARG A 9 -4.39 -16.00 6.20
N GLN A 10 -3.09 -15.97 5.88
CA GLN A 10 -2.02 -15.93 6.88
C GLN A 10 -1.99 -14.61 7.65
N LEU A 11 -2.47 -13.53 7.03
CA LEU A 11 -2.53 -12.18 7.62
C LEU A 11 -3.82 -11.91 8.40
N GLY A 12 -4.74 -12.87 8.52
CA GLY A 12 -6.01 -12.68 9.21
C GLY A 12 -7.08 -11.93 8.40
N PHE A 13 -7.01 -11.99 7.06
CA PHE A 13 -7.92 -11.35 6.12
C PHE A 13 -8.14 -9.83 6.36
N PRO A 14 -7.06 -9.02 6.38
CA PRO A 14 -7.23 -7.57 6.36
C PRO A 14 -7.95 -7.15 5.07
N THR A 15 -8.67 -6.03 5.13
CA THR A 15 -9.35 -5.47 3.95
C THR A 15 -8.34 -5.23 2.82
N LEU A 16 -8.61 -5.79 1.65
CA LEU A 16 -7.75 -5.68 0.48
C LEU A 16 -8.48 -4.98 -0.67
N PHE A 17 -7.83 -3.95 -1.22
CA PHE A 17 -8.22 -3.28 -2.44
C PHE A 17 -7.16 -3.51 -3.52
N CYS A 18 -7.41 -4.44 -4.46
CA CYS A 18 -6.47 -4.78 -5.54
C CYS A 18 -7.17 -4.92 -6.91
N ASN A 19 -6.43 -5.39 -7.91
CA ASN A 19 -6.90 -5.81 -9.23
C ASN A 19 -7.43 -7.24 -9.19
N GLN A 20 -8.13 -7.64 -10.24
CA GLN A 20 -8.65 -9.01 -10.39
C GLN A 20 -7.91 -9.75 -11.50
N LEU A 21 -7.81 -11.07 -11.35
CA LEU A 21 -7.37 -11.96 -12.43
C LEU A 21 -8.60 -12.69 -13.00
N GLU A 22 -8.58 -12.98 -14.29
CA GLU A 22 -9.54 -13.87 -14.92
C GLU A 22 -8.95 -15.26 -15.02
N ILE A 23 -9.69 -16.25 -14.53
CA ILE A 23 -9.26 -17.65 -14.52
C ILE A 23 -10.29 -18.47 -15.30
N ASP A 24 -9.82 -19.23 -16.28
CA ASP A 24 -10.68 -20.12 -17.06
C ASP A 24 -11.05 -21.39 -16.29
N GLN A 25 -11.89 -22.23 -16.90
CA GLN A 25 -12.35 -23.49 -16.30
C GLN A 25 -11.22 -24.51 -16.08
N THR A 26 -10.08 -24.34 -16.75
CA THR A 26 -8.89 -25.20 -16.60
C THR A 26 -7.95 -24.72 -15.51
N GLY A 27 -8.27 -23.60 -14.84
CA GLY A 27 -7.46 -23.01 -13.78
C GLY A 27 -6.31 -22.13 -14.29
N ARG A 28 -6.30 -21.75 -15.58
CA ARG A 28 -5.27 -20.89 -16.16
C ARG A 28 -5.64 -19.42 -16.03
N ILE A 29 -4.64 -18.57 -15.78
CA ILE A 29 -4.81 -17.12 -15.83
C ILE A 29 -4.89 -16.72 -17.30
N VAL A 30 -6.04 -16.20 -17.72
CA VAL A 30 -6.29 -15.81 -19.12
C VAL A 30 -6.33 -14.29 -19.31
N ASN A 31 -6.54 -13.53 -18.23
CA ASN A 31 -6.56 -12.08 -18.30
C ASN A 31 -6.34 -11.43 -16.92
N TYR A 32 -6.18 -10.10 -16.90
CA TYR A 32 -6.21 -9.28 -15.70
C TYR A 32 -7.10 -8.06 -15.90
N HIS A 33 -7.76 -7.65 -14.83
CA HIS A 33 -8.70 -6.53 -14.82
C HIS A 33 -8.22 -5.50 -13.80
N LEU A 34 -7.78 -4.34 -14.29
CA LEU A 34 -7.42 -3.22 -13.43
C LEU A 34 -8.68 -2.62 -12.82
N ARG A 35 -8.69 -2.41 -11.50
CA ARG A 35 -9.88 -1.84 -10.84
C ARG A 35 -10.12 -0.40 -11.25
N MET A 36 -9.06 0.41 -11.26
CA MET A 36 -9.06 1.82 -11.68
C MET A 36 -7.61 2.34 -11.80
N GLN A 37 -7.43 3.44 -12.54
CA GLN A 37 -6.16 4.17 -12.54
C GLN A 37 -5.89 4.76 -11.14
N ASN A 38 -4.62 4.80 -10.71
CA ASN A 38 -4.19 5.37 -9.42
C ASN A 38 -4.98 4.84 -8.19
N GLN A 39 -5.39 3.58 -8.22
CA GLN A 39 -6.29 2.99 -7.23
C GLN A 39 -5.85 3.16 -5.76
N LYS A 40 -4.54 3.11 -5.49
CA LYS A 40 -3.99 3.26 -4.12
C LYS A 40 -4.20 4.68 -3.61
N LYS A 41 -3.88 5.70 -4.43
CA LYS A 41 -4.15 7.12 -4.15
C LYS A 41 -5.63 7.35 -3.88
N HIS A 42 -6.51 6.87 -4.76
CA HIS A 42 -7.96 7.04 -4.58
C HIS A 42 -8.50 6.35 -3.32
N SER A 43 -7.93 5.21 -2.93
CA SER A 43 -8.31 4.53 -1.69
C SER A 43 -7.96 5.38 -0.46
N VAL A 44 -6.77 5.98 -0.44
CA VAL A 44 -6.37 6.91 0.64
C VAL A 44 -7.26 8.14 0.66
N ALA A 45 -7.51 8.76 -0.51
CA ALA A 45 -8.38 9.93 -0.61
C ALA A 45 -9.82 9.64 -0.12
N ALA A 46 -10.37 8.47 -0.42
CA ALA A 46 -11.69 8.06 0.06
C ALA A 46 -11.73 7.83 1.58
N LEU A 47 -10.68 7.23 2.17
CA LEU A 47 -10.58 7.12 3.62
C LEU A 47 -10.48 8.50 4.29
N LYS A 48 -9.70 9.42 3.70
CA LYS A 48 -9.61 10.80 4.18
C LYS A 48 -10.95 11.54 4.08
N SER A 49 -11.73 11.33 3.01
CA SER A 49 -13.05 11.97 2.87
C SER A 49 -14.07 11.45 3.90
N LEU A 50 -13.80 10.30 4.51
CA LEU A 50 -14.54 9.77 5.66
C LEU A 50 -13.95 10.24 7.01
N ASN A 51 -13.10 11.27 7.00
CA ASN A 51 -12.48 11.87 8.18
C ASN A 51 -11.52 10.95 8.95
N PHE A 52 -10.91 9.95 8.29
CA PHE A 52 -9.83 9.16 8.88
C PHE A 52 -8.46 9.83 8.75
N HIS A 53 -7.64 9.72 9.80
CA HIS A 53 -6.21 10.03 9.72
C HIS A 53 -5.45 8.84 9.11
N VAL A 54 -5.06 8.97 7.85
CA VAL A 54 -4.43 7.90 7.07
C VAL A 54 -2.90 8.02 7.09
N LEU A 55 -2.22 6.97 7.54
CA LEU A 55 -0.79 6.75 7.38
C LEU A 55 -0.55 5.67 6.33
N ALA A 56 0.49 5.80 5.52
CA ALA A 56 0.78 4.85 4.44
C ALA A 56 2.26 4.44 4.41
N ALA A 57 2.50 3.18 4.03
CA ALA A 57 3.84 2.67 3.75
C ALA A 57 3.85 1.90 2.42
N GLY A 58 4.96 1.99 1.71
CA GLY A 58 5.18 1.33 0.44
C GLY A 58 6.67 1.22 0.12
N ASP A 59 7.02 0.49 -0.91
CA ASP A 59 8.41 0.17 -1.26
C ASP A 59 8.74 0.49 -2.72
N ALA A 60 7.72 0.72 -3.55
CA ALA A 60 7.87 0.83 -4.99
C ALA A 60 7.44 2.19 -5.54
N TYR A 61 7.85 2.47 -6.78
CA TYR A 61 7.49 3.69 -7.49
C TYR A 61 5.95 3.88 -7.60
N ASN A 62 5.20 2.78 -7.75
CA ASN A 62 3.73 2.83 -7.85
C ASN A 62 3.01 3.15 -6.53
N ASP A 63 3.75 3.26 -5.41
CA ASP A 63 3.22 3.69 -4.13
C ASP A 63 3.32 5.20 -3.91
N THR A 64 4.19 5.90 -4.64
CA THR A 64 4.51 7.33 -4.40
C THR A 64 3.27 8.23 -4.38
N ALA A 65 2.31 7.99 -5.29
CA ALA A 65 1.04 8.72 -5.31
C ALA A 65 0.14 8.43 -4.09
N MET A 66 0.19 7.23 -3.53
CA MET A 66 -0.50 6.86 -2.28
C MET A 66 0.20 7.49 -1.08
N LEU A 67 1.53 7.43 -1.03
CA LEU A 67 2.34 7.99 0.05
C LEU A 67 2.15 9.51 0.14
N GLY A 68 2.11 10.20 -1.01
CA GLY A 68 1.89 11.65 -1.08
C GLY A 68 0.46 12.08 -0.78
N GLU A 69 -0.53 11.19 -0.92
CA GLU A 69 -1.92 11.48 -0.57
C GLU A 69 -2.20 11.28 0.93
N ALA A 70 -1.45 10.41 1.60
CA ALA A 70 -1.60 10.13 3.03
C ALA A 70 -1.22 11.36 3.89
N HIS A 71 -1.67 11.38 5.14
CA HIS A 71 -1.24 12.42 6.09
C HIS A 71 0.24 12.24 6.48
N ALA A 72 0.72 10.99 6.50
CA ALA A 72 2.14 10.69 6.49
C ALA A 72 2.41 9.43 5.66
N GLY A 73 3.37 9.54 4.74
CA GLY A 73 3.83 8.45 3.88
C GLY A 73 5.27 8.07 4.19
N PHE A 74 5.57 6.78 4.23
CA PHE A 74 6.89 6.23 4.54
C PHE A 74 7.32 5.23 3.49
N PHE A 75 8.61 5.20 3.17
CA PHE A 75 9.17 4.07 2.46
C PHE A 75 9.52 2.95 3.44
N PHE A 76 9.21 1.71 3.07
CA PHE A 76 9.63 0.51 3.78
C PHE A 76 10.44 -0.37 2.84
N CYS A 77 11.73 -0.56 3.13
CA CYS A 77 12.64 -1.35 2.31
C CYS A 77 12.67 -0.98 0.80
N PRO A 78 12.68 0.31 0.41
CA PRO A 78 12.67 0.68 -1.01
C PRO A 78 14.03 0.38 -1.68
N PRO A 79 14.06 0.24 -3.02
CA PRO A 79 15.29 0.34 -3.80
C PRO A 79 16.02 1.68 -3.58
N ASP A 80 17.35 1.66 -3.69
CA ASP A 80 18.20 2.81 -3.31
C ASP A 80 18.02 4.08 -4.15
N HIS A 81 17.42 3.97 -5.34
CA HIS A 81 17.15 5.14 -6.19
C HIS A 81 15.92 5.93 -5.72
N LEU A 82 14.90 5.27 -5.15
CA LEU A 82 13.63 5.93 -4.81
C LEU A 82 13.79 7.04 -3.76
N PRO A 83 14.57 6.89 -2.67
CA PRO A 83 14.75 7.97 -1.70
C PRO A 83 15.47 9.20 -2.29
N LYS A 84 16.22 9.03 -3.38
CA LYS A 84 16.88 10.16 -4.08
C LYS A 84 15.87 10.95 -4.90
N GLU A 85 14.92 10.26 -5.52
CA GLU A 85 13.85 10.86 -6.33
C GLU A 85 12.72 11.43 -5.46
N PHE A 86 12.43 10.80 -4.32
CA PHE A 86 11.36 11.16 -3.41
C PHE A 86 11.88 11.36 -1.98
N PRO A 87 12.74 12.36 -1.73
CA PRO A 87 13.37 12.58 -0.43
C PRO A 87 12.39 12.98 0.68
N GLN A 88 11.15 13.36 0.32
CA GLN A 88 10.10 13.71 1.27
C GLN A 88 9.57 12.50 2.07
N PHE A 89 9.77 11.27 1.62
CA PHE A 89 9.30 10.06 2.31
C PHE A 89 10.41 9.48 3.19
N PRO A 90 10.27 9.45 4.53
CA PRO A 90 11.27 8.84 5.39
C PRO A 90 11.39 7.34 5.09
N VAL A 91 12.63 6.85 5.05
CA VAL A 91 12.92 5.43 4.81
C VAL A 91 12.98 4.68 6.13
N THR A 92 12.39 3.50 6.14
CA THR A 92 12.50 2.49 7.19
C THR A 92 12.97 1.18 6.56
N LYS A 93 13.84 0.44 7.25
CA LYS A 93 14.38 -0.85 6.77
C LYS A 93 14.02 -2.01 7.70
N THR A 94 13.40 -1.75 8.84
CA THR A 94 12.92 -2.76 9.77
C THR A 94 11.48 -2.50 10.20
N TYR A 95 10.73 -3.55 10.55
CA TYR A 95 9.37 -3.41 11.06
C TYR A 95 9.32 -2.55 12.35
N ARG A 96 10.36 -2.61 13.17
CA ARG A 96 10.49 -1.79 14.38
C ARG A 96 10.57 -0.29 14.05
N GLU A 97 11.37 0.07 13.05
CA GLU A 97 11.45 1.46 12.57
C GLU A 97 10.11 1.91 12.00
N LEU A 98 9.47 1.07 11.19
CA LEU A 98 8.17 1.38 10.60
C LEU A 98 7.11 1.61 11.69
N GLN A 99 7.05 0.72 12.67
CA GLN A 99 6.13 0.85 13.81
C GLN A 99 6.39 2.13 14.60
N ALA A 100 7.64 2.49 14.86
CA ALA A 100 7.99 3.73 15.55
C ALA A 100 7.55 4.98 14.76
N ARG A 101 7.73 4.97 13.43
CA ARG A 101 7.24 6.04 12.55
C ARG A 101 5.72 6.17 12.58
N PHE A 102 5.00 5.06 12.56
CA PHE A 102 3.54 5.04 12.62
C PHE A 102 3.02 5.52 13.97
N ALA A 103 3.63 5.08 15.07
CA ALA A 103 3.28 5.54 16.42
C ALA A 103 3.43 7.06 16.54
N HIS A 104 4.58 7.59 16.09
CA HIS A 104 4.86 9.02 16.11
C HIS A 104 3.87 9.82 15.23
N ALA A 105 3.65 9.41 13.98
CA ALA A 105 2.78 10.15 13.05
C ALA A 105 1.27 9.99 13.32
N GLY A 106 0.89 8.89 13.99
CA GLY A 106 -0.49 8.62 14.37
C GLY A 106 -0.88 9.15 15.75
N ASN A 107 0.07 9.76 16.49
CA ASN A 107 -0.11 10.13 17.90
C ASN A 107 -0.59 8.97 18.78
N PHE A 108 -0.23 7.74 18.43
CA PHE A 108 -0.48 6.57 19.27
C PHE A 108 0.54 6.62 20.40
N ARG A 109 0.09 7.00 21.60
CA ARG A 109 0.90 6.93 22.83
C ARG A 109 1.06 5.49 23.28
#